data_AF-A0A7K4NNM2-F1
#
_entry.id   AF-A0A7K4NNM2-F1
#
_cell.length_a   1.000
_cell.length_b   1.000
_cell.length_c   1.000
_cell.angle_alpha   90.00
_cell.angle_beta   90.00
_cell.angle_gamma   90.00
#
_symmetry.space_group_name_H-M   'P 1'
#
loop_
_entity.id
_entity.type
_entity.pdbx_description
1 polymer ?
#
loop_
_entity_poly.entity_id
_entity_poly.type
_entity_poly.pdbx_seq_one_letter_code
_entity_poly.pdbx_strand_id
1 'polypeptide(L)'
;MMANSKHDSLKIPHTRKTKFLSFDGSIEIVSQHQRPDRFRNLEQVPKDVIRIGRGGGYSYVASSFGKNILTQEMTSFNRILEFDAKSQTVVV
;
A
#
# COMPACT_ATOMS: atom_id res chain seq x y z
N MET A 1 28.02 -6.55 8.50
CA MET A 1 27.67 -5.12 8.54
C MET A 1 26.23 -5.00 9.01
N MET A 2 26.00 -4.58 10.25
CA MET A 2 24.66 -4.25 10.74
C MET A 2 24.24 -2.93 10.10
N ALA A 3 23.26 -2.98 9.19
CA ALA A 3 22.61 -1.77 8.71
C ALA A 3 21.88 -1.14 9.90
N ASN A 4 22.48 -0.08 10.45
CA ASN A 4 21.87 0.73 11.49
C ASN A 4 20.51 1.22 10.99
N SER A 5 19.45 0.68 11.59
CA SER A 5 18.06 1.00 11.34
C SER A 5 17.72 2.39 11.87
N LYS A 6 18.28 3.43 11.26
CA LYS A 6 17.80 4.81 11.43
C LYS A 6 16.68 5.07 10.43
N HIS A 7 15.61 4.29 10.53
CA HIS A 7 14.30 4.75 10.06
C HIS A 7 13.64 5.50 11.21
N ASP A 8 14.26 6.62 11.61
CA ASP A 8 13.47 7.74 12.12
C ASP A 8 12.35 7.93 11.11
N SER A 9 11.12 7.94 11.61
CA SER A 9 9.88 8.06 10.82
C SER A 9 10.13 8.85 9.54
N LEU A 10 10.25 8.16 8.40
CA LEU A 10 10.23 8.83 7.10
C LEU A 10 8.99 9.70 7.14
N LYS A 11 9.16 11.02 7.09
CA LYS A 11 8.05 11.98 7.14
C LYS A 11 7.31 11.95 5.81
N ILE A 12 6.70 10.80 5.52
CA ILE A 12 5.87 10.56 4.36
C ILE A 12 4.51 11.17 4.69
N PRO A 13 4.04 12.15 3.91
CA PRO A 13 2.75 12.79 4.14
C PRO A 13 1.60 11.78 4.20
N HIS A 14 0.58 12.10 5.00
CA HIS A 14 -0.67 11.34 5.05
C HIS A 14 -0.50 9.87 5.48
N THR A 15 0.48 9.59 6.34
CA THR A 15 0.69 8.27 6.93
C THR A 15 0.12 8.15 8.33
N ARG A 16 -0.29 6.94 8.70
CA ARG A 16 -0.69 6.53 10.05
C ARG A 16 -0.09 5.17 10.37
N LYS A 17 0.02 4.81 11.65
CA LYS A 17 0.26 3.41 12.03
C LYS A 17 -1.05 2.62 11.94
N THR A 18 -1.03 1.43 11.37
CA THR A 18 -2.20 0.55 11.29
C THR A 18 -1.78 -0.87 11.62
N LYS A 19 -2.63 -1.58 12.37
CA LYS A 19 -2.54 -3.02 12.58
C LYS A 19 -3.17 -3.73 11.38
N PHE A 20 -2.36 -4.49 10.65
CA PHE A 20 -2.79 -5.32 9.54
C PHE A 20 -2.87 -6.78 9.97
N LEU A 21 -3.86 -7.48 9.41
CA LEU A 21 -4.03 -8.91 9.56
C LEU A 21 -4.06 -9.57 8.18
N SER A 22 -3.57 -10.80 8.11
CA SER A 22 -3.96 -11.74 7.05
C SER A 22 -5.46 -12.03 7.18
N PHE A 23 -6.06 -12.53 6.11
CA PHE A 23 -7.51 -12.71 6.06
C PHE A 23 -8.04 -13.69 7.12
N ASP A 24 -7.26 -14.71 7.46
CA ASP A 24 -7.52 -15.67 8.54
C ASP A 24 -7.06 -15.20 9.93
N GLY A 25 -6.46 -14.01 10.02
CA GLY A 25 -5.90 -13.48 11.26
C GLY A 25 -4.64 -14.17 11.77
N SER A 26 -4.07 -15.14 11.04
CA SER A 26 -2.89 -15.91 11.48
C SER A 26 -1.62 -15.08 11.53
N ILE A 27 -1.54 -14.00 10.74
CA ILE A 27 -0.40 -13.08 10.70
C ILE A 27 -0.87 -11.67 11.05
N GLU A 28 -0.20 -11.06 12.02
CA GLU A 28 -0.46 -9.70 12.48
C GLU A 28 0.80 -8.84 12.45
N ILE A 29 0.71 -7.63 11.87
CA ILE A 29 1.81 -6.66 11.83
C ILE A 29 1.27 -5.24 11.97
N VAL A 30 1.90 -4.42 12.82
CA VAL A 30 1.69 -2.97 12.86
C VAL A 30 2.74 -2.28 11.98
N SER A 31 2.30 -1.52 10.97
CA SER A 31 3.20 -0.83 10.03
C SER A 31 2.67 0.54 9.61
N GLN A 32 3.49 1.26 8.83
CA GLN A 32 3.12 2.54 8.24
C GLN A 32 2.09 2.33 7.13
N HIS A 33 1.02 3.10 7.16
CA HIS A 33 -0.11 2.98 6.26
C HIS A 33 -0.45 4.34 5.65
N GLN A 34 -0.56 4.38 4.32
CA GLN A 34 -1.13 5.48 3.56
C GLN A 34 -2.35 4.97 2.78
N ARG A 35 -3.44 5.74 2.75
CA ARG A 35 -4.59 5.50 1.86
C ARG A 35 -4.69 6.67 0.85
N PRO A 36 -3.86 6.64 -0.21
CA PRO A 36 -3.86 7.70 -1.22
C PRO A 36 -5.21 7.75 -1.96
N ASP A 37 -5.70 8.96 -2.22
CA ASP A 37 -6.92 9.24 -2.99
C ASP A 37 -6.64 9.99 -4.30
N ARG A 38 -5.39 10.40 -4.52
CA ARG A 38 -4.91 11.11 -5.72
C ARG A 38 -3.55 10.59 -6.13
N PHE A 39 -3.27 10.59 -7.43
CA PHE A 39 -2.01 10.09 -7.99
C PHE A 39 -0.78 10.79 -7.39
N ARG A 40 -0.85 12.11 -7.17
CA ARG A 40 0.24 12.89 -6.58
C ARG A 40 0.70 12.39 -5.20
N ASN A 41 -0.18 11.76 -4.44
CA ASN A 41 0.15 11.23 -3.11
C ASN A 41 1.07 10.00 -3.21
N LEU A 42 1.01 9.27 -4.34
CA LEU A 42 1.91 8.15 -4.66
C LEU A 42 3.29 8.67 -5.08
N GLU A 43 3.34 9.76 -5.85
CA GLU A 43 4.56 10.37 -6.37
C GLU A 43 5.38 11.09 -5.30
N GLN A 44 4.72 11.59 -4.24
CA GLN A 44 5.37 12.27 -3.12
C GLN A 44 6.17 11.33 -2.21
N VAL A 45 6.09 10.01 -2.40
CA VAL A 45 6.85 9.05 -1.60
C VAL A 45 8.27 8.94 -2.16
N PRO A 46 9.32 9.13 -1.32
CA PRO A 46 10.71 9.00 -1.78
C PRO A 46 11.01 7.62 -2.39
N LYS A 47 11.89 7.59 -3.41
CA LYS A 47 12.18 6.37 -4.20
C LYS A 47 12.85 5.26 -3.41
N ASP A 48 13.58 5.61 -2.37
CA ASP A 48 14.30 4.72 -1.47
C ASP A 48 13.39 4.08 -0.40
N VAL A 49 12.14 4.53 -0.28
CA VAL A 49 11.15 3.90 0.60
C VAL A 49 10.69 2.60 -0.03
N ILE A 50 10.81 1.50 0.72
CA ILE A 50 10.20 0.23 0.36
C ILE A 50 8.68 0.35 0.54
N ARG A 51 7.92 -0.01 -0.50
CA ARG A 51 6.47 0.15 -0.56
C ARG A 51 5.81 -1.14 -0.98
N ILE A 52 4.59 -1.36 -0.51
CA ILE A 52 3.75 -2.47 -0.96
C ILE A 52 2.31 -1.99 -1.18
N GLY A 53 1.72 -2.39 -2.30
CA GLY A 53 0.31 -2.13 -2.59
C GLY A 53 -0.60 -3.07 -1.80
N ARG A 54 -1.71 -2.53 -1.29
CA ARG A 54 -2.75 -3.31 -0.61
C ARG A 54 -4.12 -3.02 -1.22
N GLY A 55 -4.81 -4.10 -1.61
CA GLY A 55 -6.23 -4.06 -1.99
C GLY A 55 -7.16 -4.23 -0.78
N GLY A 56 -8.23 -4.99 -0.93
CA GLY A 56 -9.21 -5.25 0.14
C GLY A 56 -8.72 -6.09 1.32
N GLY A 57 -7.51 -6.65 1.26
CA GLY A 57 -6.92 -7.39 2.38
C GLY A 57 -7.34 -8.85 2.52
N TYR A 58 -7.75 -9.49 1.41
CA TYR A 58 -8.28 -10.86 1.39
C TYR A 58 -7.23 -11.98 1.27
N SER A 59 -5.94 -11.66 1.33
CA SER A 59 -4.89 -12.69 1.29
C SER A 59 -4.72 -13.36 2.66
N TYR A 60 -4.63 -14.68 2.66
CA TYR A 60 -4.34 -15.51 3.84
C TYR A 60 -2.88 -15.43 4.32
N VAL A 61 -2.02 -14.73 3.56
CA VAL A 61 -0.63 -14.48 3.93
C VAL A 61 -0.35 -12.97 3.94
N ALA A 62 0.76 -12.56 4.55
CA ALA A 62 1.21 -11.16 4.58
C ALA A 62 1.80 -10.69 3.23
N SER A 63 1.05 -10.85 2.15
CA SER A 63 1.45 -10.47 0.78
C SER A 63 1.24 -8.99 0.44
N SER A 64 0.60 -8.22 1.33
CA SER A 64 0.26 -6.80 1.10
C SER A 64 0.59 -5.88 2.28
N PHE A 65 1.36 -6.36 3.25
CA PHE A 65 1.84 -5.60 4.40
C PHE A 65 3.09 -6.27 4.99
N GLY A 66 3.87 -5.53 5.75
CA GLY A 66 5.13 -6.05 6.32
C GLY A 66 5.69 -5.15 7.40
N LYS A 67 6.76 -5.58 8.06
CA LYS A 67 7.49 -4.77 9.04
C LYS A 67 8.37 -3.76 8.28
N ASN A 68 8.49 -2.54 8.82
CA ASN A 68 9.38 -1.49 8.28
C ASN A 68 9.17 -1.13 6.80
N ILE A 69 7.94 -1.33 6.29
CA ILE A 69 7.53 -0.98 4.92
C ILE A 69 6.35 -0.01 4.97
N LEU A 70 6.19 0.81 3.93
CA LEU A 70 4.96 1.58 3.72
C LEU A 70 3.93 0.72 2.99
N THR A 71 2.81 0.44 3.65
CA THR A 71 1.62 -0.15 3.01
C THR A 71 0.76 0.96 2.40
N GLN A 72 0.51 0.88 1.10
CA GLN A 72 -0.35 1.82 0.36
C GLN A 72 -1.67 1.15 -0.02
N GLU A 73 -2.77 1.58 0.60
CA GLU A 73 -4.11 1.05 0.32
C GLU A 73 -4.66 1.69 -0.96
N MET A 74 -4.83 0.86 -2.00
CA MET A 74 -5.18 1.30 -3.35
C MET A 74 -6.69 1.36 -3.61
N THR A 75 -7.51 1.06 -2.59
CA THR A 75 -8.99 0.92 -2.73
C THR A 75 -9.71 2.20 -3.14
N SER A 76 -9.08 3.38 -3.01
CA SER A 76 -9.61 4.66 -3.48
C SER A 76 -9.43 4.87 -5.00
N PHE A 77 -8.55 4.11 -5.66
CA PHE A 77 -8.37 4.14 -7.12
C PHE A 77 -9.28 3.08 -7.75
N ASN A 78 -10.58 3.37 -7.78
CA ASN A 78 -11.65 2.42 -8.11
C ASN A 78 -12.51 2.87 -9.30
N ARG A 79 -11.97 3.72 -10.19
CA ARG A 79 -12.70 4.27 -11.32
C ARG A 79 -12.51 3.38 -12.55
N ILE A 80 -13.57 3.27 -13.36
CA ILE A 80 -13.44 2.82 -14.74
C ILE A 80 -13.11 4.05 -15.58
N LEU A 81 -11.98 4.03 -16.27
CA LEU A 81 -11.50 5.14 -17.09
C LEU A 81 -12.00 5.05 -18.53
N GLU A 82 -12.11 3.83 -19.07
CA GLU A 82 -12.57 3.57 -20.43
C GLU A 82 -13.22 2.20 -20.52
N PHE A 83 -14.22 2.07 -21.39
CA PHE A 83 -14.88 0.81 -21.73
C PHE A 83 -15.11 0.77 -23.23
N ASP A 84 -14.51 -0.20 -23.91
CA ASP A 84 -14.71 -0.44 -25.34
C ASP A 84 -15.30 -1.84 -25.55
N ALA A 85 -16.59 -1.88 -25.88
CA ALA A 85 -17.32 -3.12 -26.13
C ALA A 85 -16.82 -3.87 -27.38
N LYS A 86 -16.27 -3.15 -28.37
CA LYS A 86 -15.80 -3.75 -29.62
C LYS A 86 -14.49 -4.50 -29.40
N SER A 87 -13.55 -3.90 -28.66
CA SER A 87 -12.29 -4.55 -28.29
C SER A 87 -12.37 -5.39 -27.02
N GLN A 88 -13.51 -5.37 -26.31
CA GLN A 88 -13.68 -6.02 -25.00
C GLN A 88 -12.66 -5.55 -23.95
N THR A 89 -12.28 -4.26 -24.02
CA THR A 89 -11.27 -3.66 -23.13
C THR A 89 -11.93 -2.79 -22.07
N VAL A 90 -11.43 -2.89 -20.84
CA VAL A 90 -11.77 -1.98 -19.74
C VAL A 90 -10.47 -1.41 -19.18
N VAL A 91 -10.37 -0.09 -19.13
CA VAL A 91 -9.27 0.61 -18.47
C VAL A 91 -9.73 1.01 -17.07
N VAL A 92 -8.94 0.64 -16.06
CA VAL A 92 -9.21 0.86 -14.62
C VAL A 92 -8.05 1.58 -13.95
#